data_AF-A0A1H1CXB6-F1
#
_entry.id   AF-A0A1H1CXB6-F1
#
_cell.length_a   1.000
_cell.length_b   1.000
_cell.length_c   1.000
_cell.angle_alpha   90.00
_cell.angle_beta   90.00
_cell.angle_gamma   90.00
#
_symmetry.space_group_name_H-M   'P 1'
#
loop_
_entity.id
_entity.type
_entity.pdbx_description
1 polymer ?
#
loop_
_entity_poly.entity_id
_entity_poly.type
_entity_poly.pdbx_seq_one_letter_code
_entity_poly.pdbx_strand_id
1 'polypeptide(L)'
;MSLGLNRRFRGCGMDIFKAVSRAIRGLARGGGVVLVLGLAGCSGKVEPQVQYVRVEVPVQVLCRAPEVAVPTWAAAGLRKADSLEVKVRALLAERRQRIGYERRLVASVKACM
;
A
#
# COMPACT_ATOMS: atom_id res chain seq x y z
N MET A 1 -50.86 5.18 -30.72
CA MET A 1 -52.09 5.42 -29.95
C MET A 1 -51.81 6.48 -28.90
N SER A 2 -52.25 7.71 -29.19
CA SER A 2 -52.15 8.87 -28.31
C SER A 2 -53.23 8.80 -27.23
N LEU A 3 -52.90 9.14 -25.99
CA LEU A 3 -53.87 9.59 -24.99
C LEU A 3 -53.37 10.90 -24.39
N GLY A 4 -53.91 11.99 -24.92
CA GLY A 4 -53.73 13.33 -24.39
C GLY A 4 -54.49 13.50 -23.07
N LEU A 5 -53.80 14.01 -22.06
CA LEU A 5 -54.40 14.48 -20.82
C LEU A 5 -54.20 16.00 -20.75
N ASN A 6 -55.17 16.69 -21.34
CA ASN A 6 -55.38 18.11 -21.20
C ASN A 6 -56.27 18.33 -19.96
N ARG A 7 -55.71 18.87 -18.87
CA ARG A 7 -56.51 19.46 -17.79
C ARG A 7 -56.08 20.90 -17.59
N ARG A 8 -56.93 21.78 -18.10
CA ARG A 8 -57.04 23.20 -17.79
C ARG A 8 -56.93 23.43 -16.27
N PHE A 9 -55.84 24.03 -15.81
CA PHE A 9 -55.82 24.75 -14.54
C PHE A 9 -56.44 26.14 -14.77
N ARG A 10 -57.73 26.27 -14.48
CA ARG A 10 -58.36 27.56 -14.17
C ARG A 10 -58.80 27.50 -12.70
N GLY A 11 -58.16 28.28 -11.85
CA GLY A 11 -58.65 28.51 -10.50
C GLY A 11 -57.59 28.92 -9.48
N CYS A 12 -57.64 30.19 -9.09
CA CYS A 12 -57.19 30.75 -7.81
C CYS A 12 -55.68 30.79 -7.48
N GLY A 13 -54.97 31.74 -8.08
CA GLY A 13 -53.62 32.14 -7.64
C GLY A 13 -53.57 32.82 -6.26
N MET A 14 -54.71 33.09 -5.61
CA MET A 14 -54.77 33.79 -4.31
C MET A 14 -54.55 32.88 -3.10
N ASP A 15 -54.72 31.56 -3.25
CA ASP A 15 -54.58 30.61 -2.14
C ASP A 15 -53.13 30.33 -1.78
N ILE A 16 -52.22 30.40 -2.76
CA ILE A 16 -50.78 30.21 -2.56
C ILE A 16 -50.20 31.36 -1.72
N PHE A 17 -50.53 32.62 -2.04
CA PHE A 17 -50.07 33.78 -1.27
C PHE A 17 -50.63 33.80 0.17
N LYS A 18 -51.88 33.37 0.36
CA LYS A 18 -52.48 33.23 1.71
C LYS A 18 -51.88 32.07 2.52
N ALA A 19 -51.42 31.00 1.86
CA ALA A 19 -50.74 29.88 2.51
C ALA A 19 -49.31 30.27 2.91
N VAL A 20 -48.56 30.91 2.00
CA VAL A 20 -47.20 31.41 2.26
C VAL A 20 -47.20 32.44 3.40
N SER A 21 -48.13 33.39 3.43
CA SER A 21 -48.22 34.38 4.50
C SER A 21 -48.65 33.82 5.87
N ARG A 22 -49.34 32.66 5.91
CA ARG A 22 -49.64 31.93 7.16
C ARG A 22 -48.42 31.16 7.66
N ALA A 23 -47.66 30.54 6.75
CA ALA A 23 -46.40 29.88 7.08
C ALA A 23 -45.37 30.87 7.67
N ILE A 24 -45.21 32.05 7.06
CA ILE A 24 -44.30 33.10 7.54
C ILE A 24 -44.73 33.62 8.93
N ARG A 25 -46.04 33.79 9.18
CA ARG A 25 -46.56 34.17 10.51
C ARG A 25 -46.36 33.09 11.57
N GLY A 26 -46.40 31.81 11.18
CA GLY A 26 -46.09 30.68 12.07
C GLY A 26 -44.62 30.64 12.51
N LEU A 27 -43.70 31.03 11.61
CA LEU A 27 -42.28 31.19 11.93
C LEU A 27 -42.03 32.31 12.95
N ALA A 28 -42.78 33.43 12.88
CA ALA A 28 -42.60 34.58 13.75
C ALA A 28 -43.07 34.39 15.21
N ARG A 29 -43.94 33.39 15.49
CA ARG A 29 -44.50 33.15 16.83
C ARG A 29 -43.77 32.08 17.66
N GLY A 30 -42.65 31.54 17.17
CA GLY A 30 -41.80 30.62 17.94
C GLY A 30 -41.19 29.48 17.11
N GLY A 31 -41.74 29.17 15.93
CA GLY A 31 -41.21 28.12 15.06
C GLY A 31 -39.86 28.46 14.41
N GLY A 32 -39.56 29.74 14.21
CA GLY A 32 -38.28 30.18 13.65
C GLY A 32 -37.09 29.91 14.57
N VAL A 33 -37.28 30.00 15.89
CA VAL A 33 -36.21 29.74 16.87
C VAL A 33 -35.80 28.26 16.86
N VAL A 34 -36.78 27.36 16.81
CA VAL A 34 -36.55 25.90 16.73
C VAL A 34 -35.83 25.53 15.43
N LEU A 35 -36.22 26.14 14.31
CA LEU A 35 -35.59 25.91 13.01
C LEU A 35 -34.13 26.40 12.97
N VAL A 36 -33.85 27.58 13.54
CA VAL A 36 -32.50 28.14 13.61
C VAL A 36 -31.59 27.32 14.53
N LEU A 37 -32.10 26.87 15.69
CA LEU A 37 -31.34 26.01 16.61
C LEU A 37 -31.04 24.63 16.00
N GLY A 38 -31.98 24.04 15.27
CA GLY A 38 -31.77 22.75 14.59
C GLY A 38 -30.71 22.81 13.49
N LEU A 39 -30.62 23.92 12.76
CA LEU A 39 -29.59 24.12 11.73
C LEU A 39 -28.20 24.41 12.31
N ALA A 40 -28.12 25.11 13.45
CA ALA A 40 -26.86 25.38 14.13
C ALA A 40 -26.18 24.10 14.64
N GLY A 41 -26.94 23.08 15.03
CA GLY A 41 -26.43 21.78 15.47
C GLY A 41 -25.72 20.96 14.37
N CYS A 42 -26.00 21.23 13.09
CA CYS A 42 -25.39 20.51 11.96
C CYS A 42 -24.03 21.10 11.52
N SER A 43 -23.70 22.32 11.97
CA SER A 43 -22.43 23.00 11.64
C SER A 43 -21.36 22.86 12.75
N GLY A 44 -21.73 22.35 13.92
CA GLY A 44 -20.80 22.06 15.02
C GLY A 44 -20.00 20.78 14.76
N LYS A 45 -19.13 20.78 13.75
CA LYS A 45 -18.11 19.74 13.63
C LYS A 45 -17.16 19.92 14.82
N VAL A 46 -17.30 19.06 15.83
CA VAL A 46 -16.30 18.88 16.89
C VAL A 46 -14.99 18.50 16.20
N GLU A 47 -13.91 19.22 16.51
CA GLU A 47 -12.59 18.93 15.99
C GLU A 47 -12.25 17.46 16.29
N PRO A 48 -12.06 16.61 15.27
CA PRO A 48 -11.82 15.19 15.50
C PRO A 48 -10.54 15.03 16.33
N GLN A 49 -10.62 14.29 17.43
CA GLN A 49 -9.45 13.92 18.22
C GLN A 49 -8.45 13.17 17.34
N VAL A 50 -7.36 13.83 16.98
CA VAL A 50 -6.30 13.26 16.14
C VAL A 50 -5.52 12.25 16.96
N GLN A 51 -5.83 10.97 16.79
CA GLN A 51 -5.00 9.89 17.34
C GLN A 51 -3.80 9.66 16.42
N TYR A 52 -2.62 10.02 16.92
CA TYR A 52 -1.37 9.70 16.26
C TYR A 52 -1.04 8.23 16.46
N VAL A 53 -1.17 7.44 15.40
CA VAL A 53 -0.78 6.02 15.39
C VAL A 53 0.65 5.91 14.89
N ARG A 54 1.52 5.27 15.67
CA ARG A 54 2.84 4.85 15.20
C ARG A 54 2.65 3.67 14.27
N VAL A 55 3.00 3.85 12.99
CA VAL A 55 3.00 2.77 12.00
C VAL A 55 4.43 2.28 11.85
N GLU A 56 4.66 0.99 12.09
CA GLU A 56 5.93 0.36 11.74
C GLU A 56 5.98 0.18 10.23
N VAL A 57 6.92 0.88 9.59
CA VAL A 57 7.18 0.75 8.16
C VAL A 57 8.27 -0.30 7.99
N PRO A 58 8.03 -1.39 7.24
CA PRO A 58 9.07 -2.37 6.96
C PRO A 58 10.18 -1.68 6.15
N VAL A 59 11.36 -1.57 6.75
CA VAL A 59 12.57 -1.11 6.08
C VAL A 59 13.22 -2.28 5.34
N GLN A 60 13.56 -2.06 4.08
CA GLN A 60 14.32 -3.05 3.31
C GLN A 60 15.74 -3.11 3.88
N VAL A 61 16.06 -4.24 4.52
CA VAL A 61 17.41 -4.50 5.02
C VAL A 61 18.25 -5.12 3.90
N LEU A 62 19.52 -4.71 3.80
CA LEU A 62 20.46 -5.36 2.90
C LEU A 62 20.70 -6.79 3.39
N CYS A 63 20.47 -7.78 2.54
CA CYS A 63 20.77 -9.15 2.90
C CYS A 63 22.28 -9.33 3.14
N ARG A 64 22.64 -9.94 4.27
CA ARG A 64 24.02 -10.30 4.59
C ARG A 64 24.24 -11.77 4.21
N ALA A 65 24.73 -11.98 3.00
CA ALA A 65 25.14 -13.30 2.53
C ALA A 65 26.30 -13.85 3.39
N PRO A 66 26.36 -15.17 3.63
CA PRO A 66 27.47 -15.77 4.37
C PRO A 66 28.78 -15.68 3.56
N GLU A 67 29.90 -15.44 4.24
CA GLU A 67 31.22 -15.47 3.59
C GLU A 67 31.63 -16.91 3.26
N VAL A 68 31.99 -17.17 1.99
CA VAL A 68 32.43 -18.50 1.55
C VAL A 68 33.96 -18.54 1.53
N ALA A 69 34.55 -19.33 2.43
CA ALA A 69 36.00 -19.48 2.52
C ALA A 69 36.60 -20.09 1.24
N VAL A 70 37.70 -19.49 0.78
CA VAL A 70 38.49 -19.98 -0.36
C VAL A 70 39.18 -21.29 0.02
N PRO A 71 39.02 -22.38 -0.75
CA PRO A 71 39.68 -23.64 -0.46
C PRO A 71 41.19 -23.56 -0.73
N THR A 72 41.96 -24.38 -0.03
CA THR A 72 43.36 -24.63 -0.37
C THR A 72 43.43 -25.41 -1.68
N TRP A 73 43.79 -24.73 -2.76
CA TRP A 73 43.83 -25.31 -4.10
C TRP A 73 44.87 -26.43 -4.20
N ALA A 74 44.43 -27.57 -4.72
CA ALA A 74 45.29 -28.75 -4.85
C ALA A 74 46.53 -28.49 -5.72
N ALA A 75 46.47 -27.58 -6.70
CA ALA A 75 47.63 -27.26 -7.53
C ALA A 75 48.55 -26.16 -6.97
N ALA A 76 48.25 -25.57 -5.81
CA ALA A 76 49.05 -24.47 -5.26
C ALA A 76 50.52 -24.84 -4.98
N GLY A 77 50.80 -26.11 -4.69
CA GLY A 77 52.15 -26.61 -4.37
C GLY A 77 52.91 -27.24 -5.54
N LEU A 78 52.34 -27.26 -6.75
CA LEU A 78 52.93 -27.93 -7.91
C LEU A 78 54.22 -27.26 -8.38
N ARG A 79 55.27 -28.06 -8.58
CA ARG A 79 56.57 -27.62 -9.10
C ARG A 79 56.76 -28.08 -10.55
N LYS A 80 57.62 -27.38 -11.28
CA LYS A 80 57.95 -27.73 -12.68
C LYS A 80 58.58 -29.13 -12.78
N ALA A 81 59.41 -29.50 -11.81
CA ALA A 81 60.11 -30.78 -11.75
C ALA A 81 59.22 -31.98 -11.38
N ASP A 82 57.98 -31.75 -10.92
CA ASP A 82 57.09 -32.83 -10.53
C ASP A 82 56.71 -33.71 -11.72
N SER A 83 56.54 -35.01 -11.46
CA SER A 83 56.15 -35.97 -12.50
C SER A 83 54.77 -35.63 -13.08
N LEU A 84 54.53 -36.03 -14.33
CA LEU A 84 53.27 -35.77 -15.00
C LEU A 84 52.07 -36.35 -14.21
N GLU A 85 52.23 -37.53 -13.62
CA GLU A 85 51.19 -38.17 -12.81
C GLU A 85 50.77 -37.30 -11.62
N VAL A 86 51.73 -36.72 -10.89
CA VAL A 86 51.46 -35.81 -9.78
C VAL A 86 50.72 -34.57 -10.26
N LYS A 87 51.13 -34.01 -11.41
CA LYS A 87 50.47 -32.84 -12.02
C LYS A 87 49.01 -33.15 -12.36
N VAL A 88 48.76 -34.24 -13.07
CA VAL A 88 47.40 -34.63 -13.51
C VAL A 88 46.52 -34.91 -12.30
N ARG A 89 47.00 -35.62 -11.28
CA ARG A 89 46.23 -35.91 -10.06
C ARG A 89 45.83 -34.63 -9.33
N ALA A 90 46.77 -33.69 -9.14
CA ALA A 90 46.49 -32.43 -8.47
C ALA A 90 45.51 -31.56 -9.27
N LEU A 91 45.66 -31.48 -10.60
CA LEU A 91 44.74 -30.70 -11.46
C LEU A 91 43.33 -31.29 -11.51
N LEU A 92 43.18 -32.62 -11.53
CA LEU A 92 41.86 -33.27 -11.44
C LEU A 92 41.20 -33.05 -10.08
N ALA A 93 41.98 -33.07 -8.99
CA ALA A 93 41.50 -32.74 -7.66
C ALA A 93 41.03 -31.28 -7.59
N GLU A 94 41.82 -30.34 -8.09
CA GLU A 94 41.46 -28.91 -8.13
C GLU A 94 40.21 -28.66 -8.97
N ARG A 95 40.05 -29.34 -10.11
CA ARG A 95 38.84 -29.22 -10.93
C ARG A 95 37.58 -29.55 -10.12
N ARG A 96 37.62 -30.61 -9.30
CA ARG A 96 36.51 -30.96 -8.41
C ARG A 96 36.31 -29.92 -7.30
N GLN A 97 37.40 -29.38 -6.74
CA GLN A 97 37.33 -28.29 -5.75
C GLN A 97 36.63 -27.05 -6.32
N ARG A 98 36.94 -26.64 -7.58
CA ARG A 98 36.30 -25.49 -8.23
C ARG A 98 34.80 -25.68 -8.41
N ILE A 99 34.37 -26.85 -8.90
CA ILE A 99 32.95 -27.19 -9.04
C ILE A 99 32.22 -27.07 -7.69
N GLY A 100 32.82 -27.59 -6.61
CA GLY A 100 32.24 -27.49 -5.27
C GLY A 100 32.21 -26.05 -4.74
N TYR A 101 33.26 -25.27 -4.99
CA TYR A 101 33.34 -23.87 -4.56
C TYR A 101 32.32 -22.99 -5.28
N GLU A 102 32.18 -23.14 -6.60
CA GLU A 102 31.16 -22.43 -7.39
C GLU A 102 29.74 -22.74 -6.92
N ARG A 103 29.44 -24.00 -6.61
CA ARG A 103 28.14 -24.38 -6.02
C ARG A 103 27.89 -23.68 -4.68
N ARG A 104 28.90 -23.58 -3.81
CA ARG A 104 28.79 -22.86 -2.53
C ARG A 104 28.60 -21.36 -2.74
N LEU A 105 29.31 -20.75 -3.70
CA LEU A 105 29.12 -19.34 -4.05
C LEU A 105 27.70 -19.07 -4.56
N VAL A 106 27.19 -19.90 -5.48
CA VAL A 106 25.82 -19.79 -5.98
C VAL A 106 24.81 -19.94 -4.84
N ALA A 107 25.01 -20.89 -3.93
CA ALA A 107 24.15 -21.05 -2.76
C ALA A 107 24.16 -19.81 -1.85
N SER A 108 25.33 -19.21 -1.64
CA SER A 108 25.48 -17.98 -0.85
C SER A 108 24.72 -16.79 -1.46
N VAL A 109 24.78 -16.63 -2.79
CA VAL A 109 24.04 -15.57 -3.49
C VAL A 109 22.53 -15.83 -3.41
N LYS A 110 22.10 -17.08 -3.62
CA LYS A 110 20.69 -17.48 -3.55
C LYS A 110 20.08 -17.34 -2.15
N ALA A 111 20.87 -17.39 -1.09
CA ALA A 111 20.37 -17.14 0.26
C ALA A 111 19.83 -15.70 0.45
N CYS A 112 20.16 -14.79 -0.46
CA CYS A 112 19.77 -13.38 -0.44
C CYS A 112 18.82 -12.95 -1.56
N MET A 113 18.34 -13.90 -2.38
CA MET A 113 17.29 -13.69 -3.37
C MET A 113 15.93 -14.07 -2.78
#